data_AF-A0A0P9TAH2-F1
#
_entry.id   AF-A0A0P9TAH2-F1
#
_cell.length_a   1.000
_cell.length_b   1.000
_cell.length_c   1.000
_cell.angle_alpha   90.00
_cell.angle_beta   90.00
_cell.angle_gamma   90.00
#
_symmetry.space_group_name_H-M   'P 1'
#
loop_
_entity.id
_entity.type
_entity.pdbx_description
1 polymer ?
#
loop_
_entity_poly.entity_id
_entity_poly.type
_entity_poly.pdbx_seq_one_letter_code
_entity_poly.pdbx_strand_id
1 'polypeptide(L)'
;MRRSSVKLVLAGALPLALAGCGPSEQKDTVNAKANFSSVQECADAKVPVNICSDAYMQALSDHRRIAPTYDDKASCDADFVPDYCQVTSDGKYMPKLGGFELGFSGQVPKEALDRANQEVNQSASAGMSGTTGLMAGLLIGNLLSNGFGNNRYYSQPIYQTRDDRGGYYSSSLPSQIDRGKTFGRSTQAQSSP
;
A
#
# COMPACT_ATOMS: atom_id res chain seq x y z
N MET A 1 76.89 24.67 -29.96
CA MET A 1 76.80 24.06 -28.61
C MET A 1 76.56 25.15 -27.57
N ARG A 2 75.33 25.25 -27.03
CA ARG A 2 74.95 26.12 -25.90
C ARG A 2 73.83 25.43 -25.09
N ARG A 3 73.83 25.69 -23.77
CA ARG A 3 73.37 24.85 -22.65
C ARG A 3 71.90 25.04 -22.22
N SER A 4 71.41 24.03 -21.47
CA SER A 4 70.49 24.07 -20.29
C SER A 4 69.02 24.46 -20.54
N SER A 5 67.99 23.84 -19.95
CA SER A 5 67.85 23.35 -18.57
C SER A 5 66.73 22.30 -18.44
N VAL A 6 66.98 21.22 -17.68
CA VAL A 6 65.98 20.22 -17.29
C VAL A 6 65.18 20.77 -16.10
N LYS A 7 63.86 20.91 -16.25
CA LYS A 7 62.96 21.24 -15.14
C LYS A 7 62.41 19.93 -14.56
N LEU A 8 62.89 19.54 -13.38
CA LEU A 8 62.23 18.52 -12.56
C LEU A 8 60.87 19.05 -12.14
N VAL A 9 59.80 18.46 -12.67
CA VAL A 9 58.45 18.68 -12.17
C VAL A 9 58.25 17.72 -11.01
N LEU A 10 58.03 18.27 -9.82
CA LEU A 10 57.70 17.56 -8.59
C LEU A 10 56.51 16.63 -8.83
N ALA A 11 56.71 15.33 -8.59
CA ALA A 11 55.64 14.35 -8.46
C ALA A 11 54.88 14.61 -7.16
N GLY A 12 53.69 15.20 -7.26
CA GLY A 12 52.74 15.27 -6.15
C GLY A 12 52.09 13.90 -5.95
N ALA A 13 52.50 13.18 -4.91
CA ALA A 13 51.80 12.00 -4.46
C ALA A 13 50.51 12.44 -3.74
N LEU A 14 49.36 12.36 -4.44
CA LEU A 14 48.06 12.44 -3.79
C LEU A 14 47.83 11.13 -3.03
N PRO A 15 47.68 11.14 -1.69
CA PRO A 15 47.15 9.97 -1.01
C PRO A 15 45.71 9.77 -1.46
N LEU A 16 45.50 8.75 -2.30
CA LEU A 16 44.18 8.18 -2.56
C LEU A 16 43.67 7.64 -1.23
N ALA A 17 42.90 8.45 -0.50
CA ALA A 17 42.07 7.97 0.58
C ALA A 17 41.01 7.05 -0.04
N LEU A 18 41.29 5.74 -0.07
CA LEU A 18 40.26 4.72 -0.31
C LEU A 18 39.30 4.73 0.87
N ALA A 19 38.38 5.69 0.89
CA ALA A 19 37.21 5.65 1.75
C ALA A 19 36.27 4.56 1.21
N GLY A 20 36.35 3.37 1.82
CA GLY A 20 35.31 2.35 1.89
C GLY A 20 34.57 1.98 0.61
N CYS A 21 35.14 1.08 -0.21
CA CYS A 21 34.34 0.17 -1.03
C CYS A 21 33.76 -0.93 -0.13
N GLY A 22 32.72 -0.61 0.62
CA GLY A 22 31.69 -1.60 0.98
C GLY A 22 30.53 -1.43 0.01
N PRO A 23 29.82 -2.49 -0.42
CA PRO A 23 28.60 -2.29 -1.18
C PRO A 23 27.66 -1.46 -0.31
N SER A 24 27.40 -0.21 -0.71
CA SER A 24 26.29 0.55 -0.13
C SER A 24 25.04 -0.23 -0.53
N GLU A 25 24.45 -0.97 0.42
CA GLU A 25 23.12 -1.56 0.24
C GLU A 25 22.17 -0.44 -0.15
N GLN A 26 21.86 -0.35 -1.44
CA GLN A 26 20.98 0.68 -1.96
C GLN A 26 19.56 0.31 -1.52
N LYS A 27 19.05 1.04 -0.54
CA LYS A 27 17.73 0.86 0.04
C LYS A 27 16.79 1.91 -0.54
N ASP A 28 15.75 1.46 -1.22
CA ASP A 28 14.72 2.33 -1.77
C ASP A 28 13.55 2.39 -0.78
N THR A 29 12.98 3.59 -0.59
CA THR A 29 11.75 3.73 0.19
C THR A 29 10.58 3.30 -0.68
N VAL A 30 9.93 2.21 -0.30
CA VAL A 30 8.79 1.65 -1.02
C VAL A 30 7.53 1.87 -0.18
N ASN A 31 6.49 2.36 -0.84
CA ASN A 31 5.14 2.39 -0.32
C ASN A 31 4.34 1.33 -1.08
N ALA A 32 4.12 0.18 -0.46
CA ALA A 32 3.30 -0.88 -1.03
C ALA A 32 1.89 -0.80 -0.42
N LYS A 33 0.87 -0.84 -1.26
CA LYS A 33 -0.54 -0.87 -0.84
C LYS A 33 -1.27 -1.92 -1.66
N ALA A 34 -2.14 -2.69 -1.00
CA ALA A 34 -3.03 -3.62 -1.67
C ALA A 34 -4.38 -3.69 -0.96
N ASN A 35 -5.40 -3.98 -1.74
CA ASN A 35 -6.77 -4.19 -1.27
C ASN A 35 -7.07 -5.68 -1.30
N PHE A 36 -7.66 -6.18 -0.22
CA PHE A 36 -8.04 -7.57 -0.09
C PHE A 36 -9.50 -7.66 0.37
N SER A 37 -10.30 -8.49 -0.30
CA SER A 37 -11.69 -8.75 0.08
C SER A 37 -11.81 -9.66 1.30
N SER A 38 -10.77 -10.47 1.56
CA SER A 38 -10.75 -11.46 2.65
C SER A 38 -9.34 -11.72 3.17
N VAL A 39 -9.26 -12.30 4.37
CA VAL A 39 -8.00 -12.79 4.96
C VAL A 39 -7.36 -13.85 4.05
N GLN A 40 -8.17 -14.70 3.41
CA GLN A 40 -7.70 -15.73 2.49
C GLN A 40 -7.01 -15.11 1.26
N GLU A 41 -7.62 -14.12 0.62
CA GLU A 41 -7.02 -13.43 -0.54
C GLU A 41 -5.68 -12.77 -0.18
N CYS A 42 -5.60 -12.17 1.01
CA CYS A 42 -4.35 -11.61 1.53
C CYS A 42 -3.26 -12.68 1.75
N ALA A 43 -3.64 -13.84 2.30
CA ALA A 43 -2.71 -14.96 2.49
C ALA A 43 -2.27 -15.58 1.16
N ASP A 44 -3.17 -15.69 0.19
CA ASP A 44 -2.88 -16.17 -1.16
C ASP A 44 -1.91 -15.24 -1.89
N ALA A 45 -1.98 -13.94 -1.60
CA ALA A 45 -1.00 -12.94 -2.02
C ALA A 45 0.36 -13.01 -1.29
N LYS A 46 0.59 -14.04 -0.46
CA LYS A 46 1.84 -14.30 0.28
C LYS A 46 2.14 -13.34 1.44
N VAL A 47 1.13 -12.60 1.91
CA VAL A 47 1.23 -11.88 3.19
C VAL A 47 1.07 -12.88 4.34
N PRO A 48 1.85 -12.78 5.44
CA PRO A 48 1.67 -13.65 6.60
C PRO A 48 0.24 -13.61 7.17
N VAL A 49 -0.34 -14.78 7.44
CA VAL A 49 -1.74 -14.93 7.87
C VAL A 49 -2.06 -14.14 9.15
N ASN A 50 -1.11 -14.06 10.09
CA ASN A 50 -1.28 -13.27 11.31
C ASN A 50 -1.46 -11.78 11.01
N ILE A 51 -0.73 -11.24 10.03
CA ILE A 51 -0.86 -9.85 9.60
C ILE A 51 -2.17 -9.63 8.84
N CYS A 52 -2.55 -10.55 7.95
CA CYS A 52 -3.85 -10.47 7.27
C CYS A 52 -5.02 -10.48 8.25
N SER A 53 -4.95 -11.32 9.28
CA SER A 53 -5.99 -11.44 10.30
C SER A 53 -6.06 -10.18 11.17
N ASP A 54 -4.91 -9.66 11.62
CA ASP A 54 -4.84 -8.45 12.44
C ASP A 54 -5.32 -7.22 11.65
N ALA A 55 -4.86 -7.07 10.40
CA ALA A 55 -5.30 -6.01 9.50
C ALA A 55 -6.82 -6.06 9.24
N TYR A 56 -7.39 -7.25 8.99
CA TYR A 56 -8.83 -7.40 8.82
C TYR A 56 -9.60 -7.01 10.09
N MET A 57 -9.13 -7.42 11.26
CA MET A 57 -9.74 -7.06 12.55
C MET A 57 -9.67 -5.55 12.82
N GLN A 58 -8.53 -4.92 12.51
CA GLN A 58 -8.38 -3.47 12.60
C GLN A 58 -9.34 -2.75 11.66
N ALA A 59 -9.42 -3.17 10.38
CA ALA A 59 -10.33 -2.59 9.41
C ALA A 59 -11.80 -2.78 9.80
N LEU A 60 -12.18 -3.92 10.37
CA LEU A 60 -13.52 -4.17 10.88
C LEU A 60 -13.86 -3.27 12.08
N SER A 61 -12.92 -3.09 13.00
CA SER A 61 -13.07 -2.18 14.13
C SER A 61 -13.24 -0.73 13.65
N ASP A 62 -12.42 -0.29 12.70
CA ASP A 62 -12.52 1.04 12.11
C ASP A 62 -13.82 1.21 11.34
N HIS A 63 -14.23 0.23 10.55
CA HIS A 63 -15.52 0.24 9.85
C HIS A 63 -16.68 0.55 10.81
N ARG A 64 -16.74 -0.12 11.96
CA ARG A 64 -17.77 0.13 12.98
C ARG A 64 -17.72 1.55 13.56
N ARG A 65 -16.56 2.21 13.51
CA ARG A 65 -16.33 3.53 14.11
C ARG A 65 -16.52 4.68 13.12
N ILE A 66 -16.12 4.51 11.86
CA ILE A 66 -16.00 5.62 10.89
C ILE A 66 -16.85 5.44 9.63
N ALA A 67 -17.58 4.33 9.47
CA ALA A 67 -18.39 4.12 8.28
C ALA A 67 -19.47 5.20 8.10
N PRO A 68 -19.65 5.70 6.86
CA PRO A 68 -20.77 6.57 6.49
C PRO A 68 -22.12 6.06 6.95
N THR A 69 -22.83 6.89 7.73
CA THR A 69 -24.15 6.57 8.28
C THR A 69 -25.20 7.51 7.69
N TYR A 70 -26.26 6.95 7.12
CA TYR A 70 -27.30 7.65 6.37
C TYR A 70 -28.68 7.43 6.99
N ASP A 71 -29.57 8.40 6.80
CA ASP A 71 -30.96 8.29 7.26
C ASP A 71 -31.81 7.34 6.41
N ASP A 72 -31.47 7.17 5.14
CA ASP A 72 -32.21 6.33 4.19
C ASP A 72 -31.27 5.52 3.27
N LYS A 73 -31.81 4.41 2.76
CA LYS A 73 -31.06 3.48 1.90
C LYS A 73 -30.62 4.13 0.59
N ALA A 74 -31.46 4.97 -0.01
CA ALA A 74 -31.19 5.55 -1.33
C ALA A 74 -30.01 6.52 -1.28
N SER A 75 -29.91 7.32 -0.20
CA SER A 75 -28.77 8.20 0.05
C SER A 75 -27.46 7.41 0.19
N CYS A 76 -27.50 6.28 0.90
CA CYS A 76 -26.32 5.42 1.06
C CYS A 76 -25.93 4.74 -0.27
N ASP A 77 -26.87 4.11 -0.95
CA ASP A 77 -26.61 3.42 -2.22
C ASP A 77 -26.19 4.40 -3.33
N ALA A 78 -26.62 5.67 -3.28
CA ALA A 78 -26.21 6.72 -4.21
C ALA A 78 -24.73 7.10 -4.05
N ASP A 79 -24.23 7.11 -2.81
CA ASP A 79 -22.81 7.36 -2.56
C ASP A 79 -21.98 6.10 -2.82
N PHE A 80 -22.52 4.89 -2.64
CA PHE A 80 -21.79 3.63 -2.85
C PHE A 80 -22.23 2.92 -4.12
N VAL A 81 -22.77 1.71 -4.00
CA VAL A 81 -23.29 0.91 -5.11
C VAL A 81 -24.70 0.42 -4.76
N PRO A 82 -25.57 0.13 -5.75
CA PRO A 82 -26.93 -0.32 -5.49
C PRO A 82 -26.98 -1.56 -4.60
N ASP A 83 -27.93 -1.60 -3.66
CA ASP A 83 -28.16 -2.73 -2.75
C ASP A 83 -26.97 -3.11 -1.84
N TYR A 84 -26.01 -2.20 -1.71
CA TYR A 84 -24.81 -2.43 -0.90
C TYR A 84 -25.02 -2.11 0.56
N CYS A 85 -25.84 -1.10 0.86
CA CYS A 85 -25.98 -0.64 2.24
C CYS A 85 -26.85 -1.57 3.09
N GLN A 86 -26.46 -1.70 4.35
CA GLN A 86 -27.11 -2.51 5.38
C GLN A 86 -27.73 -1.60 6.45
N VAL A 87 -28.82 -2.08 7.06
CA VAL A 87 -29.47 -1.39 8.17
C VAL A 87 -28.70 -1.63 9.47
N THR A 88 -28.54 -0.58 10.27
CA THR A 88 -27.90 -0.61 11.59
C THR A 88 -28.96 -0.91 12.67
N SER A 89 -28.53 -1.24 13.89
CA SER A 89 -29.46 -1.54 14.99
C SER A 89 -30.34 -0.34 15.40
N ASP A 90 -29.89 0.88 15.12
CA ASP A 90 -30.60 2.14 15.33
C ASP A 90 -31.44 2.59 14.12
N GLY A 91 -31.57 1.73 13.11
CA GLY A 91 -32.45 1.96 11.94
C GLY A 91 -31.86 2.89 10.88
N LYS A 92 -30.58 3.23 10.96
CA LYS A 92 -29.82 3.97 9.95
C LYS A 92 -29.24 3.01 8.91
N TYR A 93 -28.61 3.56 7.87
CA TYR A 93 -27.97 2.79 6.81
C TYR A 93 -26.47 3.05 6.78
N MET A 94 -25.68 2.00 6.63
CA MET A 94 -24.23 2.10 6.43
C MET A 94 -23.78 1.18 5.28
N PRO A 95 -22.68 1.48 4.57
CA PRO A 95 -22.15 0.57 3.56
C PRO A 95 -21.65 -0.73 4.20
N LYS A 96 -21.73 -1.85 3.49
CA LYS A 96 -21.08 -3.09 3.95
C LYS A 96 -19.56 -2.94 3.91
N LEU A 97 -18.85 -3.65 4.79
CA LEU A 97 -17.40 -3.78 4.68
C LEU A 97 -17.06 -4.60 3.41
N GLY A 98 -16.31 -3.99 2.49
CA GLY A 98 -15.88 -4.63 1.25
C GLY A 98 -14.58 -5.42 1.37
N GLY A 99 -13.89 -5.31 2.51
CA GLY A 99 -12.58 -5.91 2.77
C GLY A 99 -11.69 -4.95 3.55
N PHE A 100 -10.38 -5.01 3.30
CA PHE A 100 -9.40 -4.13 3.92
C PHE A 100 -8.32 -3.73 2.93
N GLU A 101 -7.86 -2.48 3.05
CA GLU A 101 -6.61 -2.01 2.49
C GLU A 101 -5.52 -2.34 3.49
N LEU A 102 -4.39 -2.80 2.97
CA LEU A 102 -3.20 -3.06 3.74
C LEU A 102 -2.04 -2.32 3.07
N GLY A 103 -1.43 -1.40 3.83
CA GLY A 103 -0.32 -0.58 3.34
C GLY A 103 0.91 -0.71 4.21
N PHE A 104 2.06 -0.66 3.56
CA PHE A 104 3.38 -0.74 4.17
C PHE A 104 4.26 0.36 3.61
N SER A 105 4.96 1.05 4.50
CA SER A 105 6.01 2.00 4.13
C SER A 105 7.30 1.56 4.79
N GLY A 106 8.37 1.49 4.02
CA GLY A 106 9.68 1.16 4.57
C GLY A 106 10.78 1.13 3.52
N GLN A 107 12.00 0.95 3.98
CA GLN A 107 13.18 0.82 3.14
C GLN A 107 13.35 -0.65 2.72
N VAL A 108 13.33 -0.92 1.43
CA VAL A 108 13.52 -2.25 0.84
C VAL A 108 14.87 -2.28 0.12
N PRO A 109 15.72 -3.30 0.33
CA PRO A 109 16.92 -3.46 -0.49
C PRO A 109 16.53 -3.70 -1.95
N LYS A 110 17.23 -3.06 -2.88
CA LYS A 110 16.91 -3.09 -4.31
C LYS A 110 16.77 -4.52 -4.87
N GLU A 111 17.59 -5.44 -4.38
CA GLU A 111 17.58 -6.85 -4.77
C GLU A 111 16.28 -7.56 -4.36
N ALA A 112 15.64 -7.16 -3.25
CA ALA A 112 14.35 -7.70 -2.86
C ALA A 112 13.21 -7.16 -3.74
N LEU A 113 13.28 -5.89 -4.13
CA LEU A 113 12.35 -5.30 -5.07
C LEU A 113 12.45 -5.98 -6.44
N ASP A 114 13.67 -6.24 -6.92
CA ASP A 114 13.90 -6.92 -8.19
C ASP A 114 13.44 -8.39 -8.17
N ARG A 115 13.64 -9.10 -7.05
CA ARG A 115 13.10 -10.47 -6.88
C ARG A 115 11.58 -10.49 -6.88
N ALA A 116 10.92 -9.58 -6.17
CA ALA A 116 9.46 -9.46 -6.21
C ALA A 116 8.96 -9.18 -7.63
N ASN A 117 9.65 -8.30 -8.37
CA ASN A 117 9.34 -8.04 -9.78
C ASN A 117 9.46 -9.30 -10.65
N GLN A 118 10.51 -10.09 -10.46
CA GLN A 118 10.71 -11.34 -11.20
C GLN A 118 9.65 -12.38 -10.87
N GLU A 119 9.30 -12.53 -9.60
CA GLU A 119 8.25 -13.48 -9.16
C GLU A 119 6.88 -13.10 -9.72
N VAL A 120 6.53 -11.80 -9.73
CA VAL A 120 5.29 -11.36 -10.38
C VAL A 120 5.33 -11.63 -11.89
N ASN A 121 6.45 -11.39 -12.56
CA ASN A 121 6.56 -11.68 -14.00
C ASN A 121 6.47 -13.18 -14.32
N GLN A 122 6.98 -14.05 -13.44
CA GLN A 122 6.87 -15.51 -13.58
C GLN A 122 5.48 -16.04 -13.22
N SER A 123 4.81 -15.36 -12.27
CA SER A 123 3.46 -15.72 -11.81
C SER A 123 2.36 -15.06 -12.63
N ALA A 124 2.69 -14.05 -13.45
CA ALA A 124 1.77 -13.37 -14.34
C ALA A 124 1.48 -14.25 -15.56
N SER A 125 0.58 -15.22 -15.38
CA SER A 125 -0.19 -15.74 -16.50
C SER A 125 -0.95 -14.58 -17.15
N ALA A 126 -0.81 -14.42 -18.47
CA ALA A 126 -1.43 -13.34 -19.23
C ALA A 126 -2.92 -13.16 -18.88
N GLY A 127 -3.26 -12.07 -18.19
CA GLY A 127 -4.66 -11.62 -18.02
C GLY A 127 -5.20 -11.40 -16.60
N MET A 128 -4.43 -11.60 -15.52
CA MET A 128 -4.97 -11.46 -14.15
C MET A 128 -4.78 -10.04 -13.55
N SER A 129 -5.88 -9.39 -13.13
CA SER A 129 -5.89 -8.15 -12.30
C SER A 129 -5.34 -8.34 -10.86
N GLY A 130 -4.77 -9.51 -10.54
CA GLY A 130 -4.22 -9.86 -9.22
C GLY A 130 -2.72 -9.58 -9.05
N THR A 131 -2.02 -9.11 -10.09
CA THR A 131 -0.56 -8.88 -10.05
C THR A 131 -0.16 -7.77 -9.07
N THR A 132 -1.00 -6.76 -8.87
CA THR A 132 -0.75 -5.70 -7.88
C THR A 132 -0.83 -6.23 -6.44
N GLY A 133 -1.82 -7.09 -6.15
CA GLY A 133 -1.97 -7.72 -4.84
C GLY A 133 -0.82 -8.67 -4.52
N LEU A 134 -0.42 -9.49 -5.49
CA LEU A 134 0.73 -10.38 -5.37
C LEU A 134 2.05 -9.58 -5.21
N MET A 135 2.27 -8.55 -6.02
CA MET A 135 3.48 -7.71 -5.89
C MET A 135 3.58 -7.10 -4.50
N ALA A 136 2.49 -6.45 -4.07
CA ALA A 136 2.43 -5.87 -2.74
C ALA A 136 2.68 -6.95 -1.70
N GLY A 137 1.98 -8.09 -1.78
CA GLY A 137 2.12 -9.16 -0.81
C GLY A 137 3.51 -9.77 -0.73
N LEU A 138 4.23 -9.90 -1.85
CA LEU A 138 5.63 -10.33 -1.89
C LEU A 138 6.57 -9.29 -1.27
N LEU A 139 6.40 -8.00 -1.60
CA LEU A 139 7.19 -6.91 -1.02
C LEU A 139 6.97 -6.82 0.49
N ILE A 140 5.71 -6.97 0.91
CA ILE A 140 5.28 -7.03 2.30
C ILE A 140 5.91 -8.22 3.00
N GLY A 141 5.82 -9.41 2.40
CA GLY A 141 6.40 -10.64 2.93
C GLY A 141 7.92 -10.52 3.11
N ASN A 142 8.62 -9.92 2.15
CA ASN A 142 10.07 -9.69 2.26
C ASN A 142 10.41 -8.63 3.33
N LEU A 143 9.63 -7.53 3.41
CA LEU A 143 9.79 -6.52 4.46
C LEU A 143 9.63 -7.12 5.86
N LEU A 144 8.72 -8.06 6.04
CA LEU A 144 8.48 -8.74 7.31
C LEU A 144 9.55 -9.81 7.62
N SER A 145 9.97 -10.59 6.62
CA SER A 145 10.93 -11.70 6.78
C SER A 145 12.34 -11.21 7.15
N ASN A 146 12.72 -10.01 6.72
CA ASN A 146 14.04 -9.44 6.98
C ASN A 146 14.15 -8.74 8.35
N GLY A 147 13.14 -8.87 9.23
CA GLY A 147 13.25 -8.41 10.62
C GLY A 147 13.37 -6.89 10.78
N PHE A 148 12.80 -6.12 9.84
CA PHE A 148 12.76 -4.66 9.92
C PHE A 148 11.82 -4.19 11.05
N GLY A 149 12.34 -4.22 12.29
CA GLY A 149 11.64 -4.05 13.57
C GLY A 149 11.06 -2.66 13.87
N ASN A 150 10.66 -1.89 12.86
CA ASN A 150 9.92 -0.64 13.03
C ASN A 150 8.96 -0.33 11.87
N ASN A 151 8.76 -1.25 10.92
CA ASN A 151 7.83 -1.00 9.81
C ASN A 151 6.39 -0.96 10.32
N ARG A 152 5.82 0.25 10.28
CA ARG A 152 4.42 0.50 10.57
C ARG A 152 3.63 0.13 9.34
N TYR A 153 2.94 -1.00 9.41
CA TYR A 153 1.86 -1.26 8.48
C TYR A 153 0.60 -0.56 8.98
N TYR A 154 -0.30 -0.24 8.07
CA TYR A 154 -1.60 0.31 8.41
C TYR A 154 -2.68 -0.48 7.68
N SER A 155 -3.87 -0.53 8.27
CA SER A 155 -5.04 -1.09 7.62
C SER A 155 -6.22 -0.15 7.68
N GLN A 156 -7.01 -0.13 6.61
CA GLN A 156 -8.22 0.69 6.50
C GLN A 156 -9.36 -0.14 5.90
N PRO A 157 -10.62 0.11 6.31
CA PRO A 157 -11.76 -0.52 5.65
C PRO A 157 -11.90 -0.01 4.23
N ILE A 158 -12.16 -0.92 3.29
CA ILE A 158 -12.51 -0.58 1.91
C ILE A 158 -13.98 -0.84 1.65
N TYR A 159 -14.52 -0.08 0.71
CA TYR A 159 -15.93 -0.12 0.32
C TYR A 159 -16.03 -0.20 -1.19
N GLN A 160 -17.02 -0.93 -1.69
CA GLN A 160 -17.38 -0.81 -3.10
C GLN A 160 -18.02 0.56 -3.34
N THR A 161 -17.51 1.26 -4.33
CA THR A 161 -17.96 2.60 -4.69
C THR A 161 -18.12 2.70 -6.19
N ARG A 162 -19.02 3.58 -6.60
CA ARG A 162 -19.19 3.98 -7.99
C ARG A 162 -18.32 5.21 -8.29
N ASP A 163 -17.74 5.27 -9.48
CA ASP A 163 -17.10 6.48 -10.01
C ASP A 163 -18.12 7.35 -10.77
N ASP A 164 -17.72 8.57 -11.16
CA ASP A 164 -18.58 9.51 -11.88
C ASP A 164 -19.00 9.01 -13.28
N ARG A 165 -18.27 8.04 -13.84
CA ARG A 165 -18.55 7.40 -15.14
C ARG A 165 -19.41 6.15 -15.00
N GLY A 166 -19.81 5.80 -13.77
CA GLY A 166 -20.62 4.64 -13.45
C GLY A 166 -19.86 3.32 -13.30
N GLY A 167 -18.53 3.33 -13.34
CA GLY A 167 -17.67 2.19 -13.04
C GLY A 167 -17.63 1.88 -11.55
N TYR A 168 -17.45 0.60 -11.22
CA TYR A 168 -17.36 0.14 -9.83
C TYR A 168 -15.91 -0.17 -9.46
N TYR A 169 -15.49 0.27 -8.28
CA TYR A 169 -14.17 -0.02 -7.74
C TYR A 169 -14.20 -0.12 -6.21
N SER A 170 -13.17 -0.73 -5.62
CA SER A 170 -13.03 -0.82 -4.17
C SER A 170 -11.94 0.14 -3.69
N SER A 171 -12.25 0.92 -2.64
CA SER A 171 -11.28 1.88 -2.09
C SER A 171 -11.63 2.25 -0.65
N SER A 172 -10.62 2.68 0.12
CA SER A 172 -10.81 3.20 1.47
C SER A 172 -11.50 4.56 1.47
N LEU A 173 -12.14 4.95 2.58
CA LEU A 173 -12.78 6.27 2.68
C LEU A 173 -11.80 7.43 2.46
N PRO A 174 -10.59 7.43 3.06
CA PRO A 174 -9.61 8.49 2.80
C PRO A 174 -9.25 8.59 1.31
N SER A 175 -9.00 7.46 0.65
CA SER A 175 -8.71 7.44 -0.79
C SER A 175 -9.88 7.98 -1.64
N GLN A 176 -11.12 7.77 -1.21
CA GLN A 176 -12.29 8.35 -1.89
C GLN A 176 -12.38 9.87 -1.67
N ILE A 177 -12.11 10.35 -0.46
CA ILE A 177 -12.10 11.77 -0.10
C ILE A 177 -10.99 12.50 -0.85
N ASP A 178 -9.79 11.92 -0.92
CA ASP A 178 -8.64 12.46 -1.65
C ASP A 178 -8.93 12.60 -3.16
N ARG A 179 -9.83 11.76 -3.70
CA ARG A 179 -10.34 11.84 -5.07
C ARG A 179 -11.47 12.85 -5.26
N GLY A 180 -11.84 13.59 -4.21
CA GLY A 180 -12.86 14.63 -4.24
C GLY A 180 -14.28 14.14 -3.93
N LYS A 181 -14.46 12.87 -3.55
CA LYS A 181 -15.78 12.38 -3.15
C LYS A 181 -16.17 13.00 -1.81
N THR A 182 -17.40 13.50 -1.75
CA THR A 182 -17.98 14.02 -0.50
C THR A 182 -19.11 13.11 -0.06
N PHE A 183 -19.21 12.89 1.25
CA PHE A 183 -20.30 12.11 1.84
C PHE A 183 -21.32 13.05 2.47
N GLY A 184 -21.78 14.05 1.70
CA GLY A 184 -22.62 15.14 2.22
C GLY A 184 -24.01 14.72 2.72
N ARG A 185 -24.46 13.51 2.36
CA ARG A 185 -25.70 12.89 2.87
C ARG A 185 -25.47 12.01 4.08
N SER A 186 -24.21 11.80 4.49
CA SER A 186 -23.85 11.04 5.67
C SER A 186 -23.84 11.95 6.91
N THR A 187 -24.33 11.41 8.01
CA THR A 187 -24.27 12.01 9.35
C THR A 187 -22.93 11.74 10.05
N GLN A 188 -22.10 10.85 9.49
CA GLN A 188 -20.81 10.47 10.02
C GLN A 188 -19.89 10.04 8.87
N ALA A 189 -19.00 10.88 8.37
CA ALA A 189 -17.93 10.44 7.49
C ALA A 189 -16.62 11.05 7.99
N GLN A 190 -15.78 10.24 8.61
CA GLN A 190 -14.48 10.66 9.13
C GLN A 190 -13.38 9.84 8.49
N SER A 191 -12.24 10.48 8.21
CA SER A 191 -11.00 9.76 7.97
C SER A 191 -10.57 9.04 9.26
N SER A 192 -10.05 7.81 9.14
CA SER A 192 -9.38 7.18 10.29
C SER A 192 -8.16 8.05 10.65
N PRO A 193 -7.91 8.35 11.94
CA PRO A 193 -6.74 9.10 12.38
C PRO A 193 -5.42 8.40 12.06
#